data_AF-A0A1I4ADI0-F1
#
_entry.id   AF-A0A1I4ADI0-F1
#
_cell.length_a   1.000
_cell.length_b   1.000
_cell.length_c   1.000
_cell.angle_alpha   90.00
_cell.angle_beta   90.00
_cell.angle_gamma   90.00
#
_symmetry.space_group_name_H-M   'P 1'
#
loop_
_entity.id
_entity.type
_entity.pdbx_description
1 polymer ?
#
loop_
_entity_poly.entity_id
_entity_poly.type
_entity_poly.pdbx_seq_one_letter_code
_entity_poly.pdbx_strand_id
1 'polypeptide(L)'
;MADRGVVLHLPESWLAPDSEAMLPFYQKLTAGFDEIGVAWRLQPMDRAKAAQQIEDDAWFHIFNHGEVTHARAMNAAIAYVYPFWHLDPQGIRARSSVSDMTFRAGQIDTEKSRKFFGKLRRRLVDARTSRYAQPQEHISMPEDAVAVFFQDEEHRVTGESAYMDRWTMLETVLKNWDGSVVVKPHPKDSDPMVGDRLEAMQKVYPDLHVSTGNIHDILAQCQRVVTINSAVGIEAYLHRKPVILCGQADFHHVADVAKTPEKLAILLEQEPRGRVYAKYLYWYFRLQCLDASRREKVIARQVVRRMAAQGYDVKGGKKLAAE
;
A
#
# COMPACT_ATOMS: atom_id res chain seq x y z
N MET A 1 17.89 -31.58 11.74
CA MET A 1 17.17 -30.33 11.43
C MET A 1 16.53 -30.49 10.07
N ALA A 2 15.47 -29.74 9.73
CA ALA A 2 14.89 -29.83 8.39
C ALA A 2 15.85 -29.24 7.35
N ASP A 3 16.08 -29.93 6.24
CA ASP A 3 16.99 -29.47 5.17
C ASP A 3 16.39 -28.32 4.33
N ARG A 4 15.09 -28.04 4.51
CA ARG A 4 14.34 -26.96 3.86
C ARG A 4 13.36 -26.34 4.85
N GLY A 5 13.13 -25.05 4.68
CA GLY A 5 12.22 -24.30 5.53
C GLY A 5 12.12 -22.84 5.12
N VAL A 6 11.54 -22.03 6.00
CA VAL A 6 11.34 -20.60 5.78
C VAL A 6 12.01 -19.79 6.90
N VAL A 7 12.82 -18.81 6.54
CA VAL A 7 13.39 -17.82 7.47
C VAL A 7 12.58 -16.52 7.36
N LEU A 8 12.02 -16.06 8.47
CA LEU A 8 11.32 -14.78 8.54
C LEU A 8 12.26 -13.73 9.15
N HIS A 9 12.65 -12.75 8.35
CA HIS A 9 13.51 -11.63 8.76
C HIS A 9 12.63 -10.48 9.26
N LEU A 10 12.59 -10.31 10.58
CA LEU A 10 11.72 -9.35 11.26
C LEU A 10 12.57 -8.32 12.04
N PRO A 11 12.01 -7.13 12.36
CA PRO A 11 12.68 -6.18 13.26
C PRO A 11 13.10 -6.87 14.56
N GLU A 12 14.32 -6.61 15.02
CA GLU A 12 14.87 -7.25 16.23
C GLU A 12 13.98 -7.01 17.46
N SER A 13 13.41 -5.81 17.59
CA SER A 13 12.48 -5.45 18.65
C SER A 13 11.21 -6.31 18.69
N TRP A 14 10.84 -6.97 17.59
CA TRP A 14 9.68 -7.88 17.53
C TRP A 14 10.02 -9.30 17.99
N LEU A 15 11.31 -9.63 18.13
CA LEU A 15 11.78 -10.98 18.44
C LEU A 15 12.16 -11.18 19.91
N ALA A 16 12.11 -10.12 20.73
CA ALA A 16 12.39 -10.22 22.15
C ALA A 16 11.36 -11.14 22.85
N PRO A 17 11.75 -11.92 23.89
CA PRO A 17 10.91 -12.95 24.52
C PRO A 17 9.52 -12.51 24.99
N ASP A 18 9.32 -11.21 25.27
CA ASP A 18 8.05 -10.64 25.74
C ASP A 18 7.48 -9.57 24.78
N SER A 19 7.90 -9.57 23.52
CA SER A 19 7.47 -8.57 22.55
C SER A 19 6.09 -8.88 21.97
N GLU A 20 5.11 -8.01 22.25
CA GLU A 20 3.81 -8.01 21.56
C GLU A 20 3.85 -7.25 20.22
N ALA A 21 5.03 -6.79 19.78
CA ALA A 21 5.16 -5.94 18.59
C ALA A 21 5.06 -6.70 17.26
N MET A 22 5.18 -8.04 17.28
CA MET A 22 5.06 -8.86 16.07
C MET A 22 3.65 -8.74 15.50
N LEU A 23 3.55 -8.26 14.25
CA LEU A 23 2.26 -8.05 13.62
C LEU A 23 1.47 -9.38 13.47
N PRO A 24 0.12 -9.36 13.64
CA PRO A 24 -0.72 -10.56 13.59
C PRO A 24 -0.57 -11.42 12.33
N PHE A 25 -0.13 -10.82 11.21
CA PHE A 25 0.17 -11.56 9.98
C PHE A 25 1.26 -12.61 10.18
N TYR A 26 2.37 -12.26 10.84
CA TYR A 26 3.50 -13.18 11.04
C TYR A 26 3.15 -14.29 12.02
N GLN A 27 2.43 -13.96 13.11
CA GLN A 27 1.90 -14.94 14.06
C GLN A 27 0.99 -15.98 13.37
N LYS A 28 0.09 -15.52 12.50
CA LYS A 28 -0.79 -16.42 11.72
C LYS A 28 -0.04 -17.22 10.67
N LEU A 29 0.99 -16.63 10.06
CA LEU A 29 1.80 -17.31 9.05
C LEU A 29 2.61 -18.45 9.67
N THR A 30 3.25 -18.22 10.81
CA THR A 30 4.03 -19.24 11.53
C THR A 30 3.15 -20.35 12.07
N ALA A 31 2.03 -20.02 12.73
CA ALA A 31 1.04 -21.02 13.14
C ALA A 31 0.50 -21.82 11.94
N GLY A 32 0.31 -21.16 10.79
CA GLY A 32 -0.09 -21.82 9.56
C GLY A 32 0.97 -22.76 9.00
N PHE A 33 2.26 -22.40 9.11
CA PHE A 33 3.37 -23.28 8.76
C PHE A 33 3.44 -24.49 9.67
N ASP A 34 3.25 -24.34 10.98
CA ASP A 34 3.16 -25.45 11.93
C ASP A 34 2.02 -26.40 11.56
N GLU A 35 0.81 -25.86 11.31
CA GLU A 35 -0.38 -26.64 10.93
C GLU A 35 -0.16 -27.47 9.66
N ILE A 36 0.60 -26.95 8.68
CA ILE A 36 0.89 -27.68 7.43
C ILE A 36 2.25 -28.38 7.45
N GLY A 37 2.98 -28.38 8.57
CA GLY A 37 4.28 -29.03 8.76
C GLY A 37 5.44 -28.45 7.94
N VAL A 38 5.46 -27.14 7.70
CA VAL A 38 6.60 -26.43 7.08
C VAL A 38 7.52 -25.93 8.21
N ALA A 39 8.80 -26.31 8.17
CA ALA A 39 9.76 -25.79 9.12
C ALA A 39 10.00 -24.29 8.90
N TRP A 40 10.08 -23.53 9.97
CA TRP A 40 10.36 -22.10 9.93
C TRP A 40 11.22 -21.66 11.10
N ARG A 41 11.88 -20.51 10.95
CA ARG A 41 12.61 -19.83 12.03
C ARG A 41 12.54 -18.31 11.87
N LEU A 42 12.74 -17.59 12.97
CA LEU A 42 12.85 -16.14 12.98
C LEU A 42 14.31 -15.73 12.98
N GLN A 43 14.60 -14.60 12.34
CA GLN A 43 15.92 -13.99 12.34
C GLN A 43 15.79 -12.47 12.43
N PRO A 44 16.63 -11.79 13.25
CA PRO A 44 16.71 -10.34 13.22
C PRO A 44 17.08 -9.85 11.82
N MET A 45 16.31 -8.91 11.29
CA MET A 45 16.52 -8.36 9.97
C MET A 45 17.76 -7.46 9.96
N ASP A 46 18.71 -7.78 9.09
CA ASP A 46 19.88 -6.95 8.77
C ASP A 46 19.93 -6.78 7.25
N ARG A 47 19.49 -5.61 6.76
CA ARG A 47 19.39 -5.34 5.32
C ARG A 47 20.75 -5.38 4.62
N ALA A 48 21.81 -4.99 5.31
CA ALA A 48 23.16 -4.99 4.74
C ALA A 48 23.69 -6.42 4.54
N LYS A 49 23.18 -7.39 5.30
CA LYS A 49 23.59 -8.80 5.23
C LYS A 49 22.60 -9.71 4.51
N ALA A 50 21.51 -9.17 3.96
CA ALA A 50 20.44 -9.98 3.37
C ALA A 50 20.96 -11.00 2.34
N ALA A 51 21.87 -10.59 1.44
CA ALA A 51 22.46 -11.49 0.44
C ALA A 51 23.28 -12.62 1.09
N GLN A 52 24.17 -12.28 2.03
CA GLN A 52 24.99 -13.26 2.75
C GLN A 52 24.11 -14.24 3.53
N GLN A 53 23.10 -13.74 4.25
CA GLN A 53 22.18 -14.56 5.04
C GLN A 53 21.43 -15.58 4.19
N ILE A 54 21.14 -15.26 2.92
CA ILE A 54 20.51 -16.21 2.01
C ILE A 54 21.51 -17.29 1.57
N GLU A 55 22.77 -16.94 1.31
CA GLU A 55 23.82 -17.89 0.91
C GLU A 55 24.27 -18.82 2.06
N ASP A 56 24.08 -18.40 3.31
CA ASP A 56 24.44 -19.19 4.49
C ASP A 56 23.62 -20.49 4.64
N ASP A 57 22.48 -20.62 3.96
CA ASP A 57 21.65 -21.82 3.99
C ASP A 57 20.88 -22.09 2.68
N ALA A 58 20.07 -23.15 2.65
CA ALA A 58 19.21 -23.53 1.51
C ALA A 58 17.71 -23.23 1.73
N TRP A 59 17.36 -22.42 2.72
CA TRP A 59 15.99 -22.09 3.09
C TRP A 59 15.44 -20.95 2.24
N PHE A 60 14.13 -20.69 2.34
CA PHE A 60 13.48 -19.57 1.68
C PHE A 60 13.37 -18.38 2.65
N HIS A 61 13.66 -17.17 2.20
CA HIS A 61 13.76 -15.99 3.06
C HIS A 61 12.59 -15.05 2.79
N ILE A 62 11.91 -14.59 3.84
CA ILE A 62 10.88 -13.56 3.75
C ILE A 62 11.31 -12.35 4.57
N PHE A 63 11.51 -11.21 3.92
CA PHE A 63 11.96 -9.98 4.55
C PHE A 63 10.80 -9.03 4.85
N ASN A 64 10.63 -8.66 6.12
CA ASN A 64 9.65 -7.64 6.50
C ASN A 64 10.07 -6.26 5.98
N HIS A 65 9.16 -5.63 5.25
CA HIS A 65 9.36 -4.34 4.62
C HIS A 65 10.63 -4.27 3.75
N GLY A 66 11.00 -5.40 3.12
CA GLY A 66 12.23 -5.55 2.33
C GLY A 66 12.13 -5.09 0.87
N GLU A 67 13.28 -5.05 0.22
CA GLU A 67 13.47 -4.83 -1.23
C GLU A 67 14.51 -5.82 -1.81
N VAL A 68 14.59 -7.01 -1.21
CA VAL A 68 15.58 -8.04 -1.55
C VAL A 68 15.07 -8.81 -2.77
N THR A 69 15.85 -8.80 -3.85
CA THR A 69 15.57 -9.59 -5.07
C THR A 69 16.48 -10.81 -5.11
N HIS A 70 15.92 -12.01 -4.94
CA HIS A 70 16.66 -13.27 -5.02
C HIS A 70 15.72 -14.46 -5.31
N ALA A 71 16.20 -15.53 -5.95
CA ALA A 71 15.40 -16.70 -6.31
C ALA A 71 14.73 -17.38 -5.09
N ARG A 72 15.39 -17.33 -3.93
CA ARG A 72 14.93 -17.85 -2.64
C ARG A 72 14.46 -16.76 -1.66
N ALA A 73 14.08 -15.57 -2.15
CA ALA A 73 13.58 -14.51 -1.29
C ALA A 73 12.26 -13.90 -1.78
N MET A 74 11.49 -13.35 -0.84
CA MET A 74 10.37 -12.45 -1.08
C MET A 74 10.30 -11.36 -0.01
N ASN A 75 9.59 -10.29 -0.32
CA ASN A 75 9.41 -9.12 0.53
C ASN A 75 7.96 -9.01 0.97
N ALA A 76 7.74 -8.87 2.28
CA ALA A 76 6.41 -8.81 2.87
C ALA A 76 6.16 -7.45 3.52
N ALA A 77 5.01 -6.84 3.26
CA ALA A 77 4.57 -5.63 3.93
C ALA A 77 3.06 -5.47 3.83
N ILE A 78 2.46 -4.66 4.70
CA ILE A 78 1.06 -4.25 4.54
C ILE A 78 0.89 -3.58 3.16
N ALA A 79 -0.02 -4.12 2.35
CA ALA A 79 -0.42 -3.57 1.07
C ALA A 79 -1.51 -2.51 1.30
N TYR A 80 -1.07 -1.29 1.62
CA TYR A 80 -1.89 -0.09 1.86
C TYR A 80 -2.85 -0.16 3.05
N VAL A 81 -3.77 -1.11 3.09
CA VAL A 81 -4.79 -1.28 4.14
C VAL A 81 -4.79 -2.71 4.68
N TYR A 82 -4.82 -2.88 6.00
CA TYR A 82 -5.00 -4.19 6.63
C TYR A 82 -6.35 -4.79 6.19
N PRO A 83 -6.52 -6.11 6.02
CA PRO A 83 -5.57 -7.20 6.27
C PRO A 83 -4.74 -7.60 5.05
N PHE A 84 -4.56 -6.74 4.05
CA PHE A 84 -3.87 -7.13 2.82
C PHE A 84 -2.36 -6.95 2.92
N TRP A 85 -1.63 -7.92 2.37
CA TRP A 85 -0.16 -7.97 2.44
C TRP A 85 0.46 -8.23 1.07
N HIS A 86 1.53 -7.51 0.77
CA HIS A 86 2.50 -7.93 -0.21
C HIS A 86 3.24 -9.17 0.29
N LEU A 87 3.55 -10.04 -0.66
CA LEU A 87 4.56 -11.07 -0.53
C LEU A 87 5.11 -11.31 -1.94
N ASP A 88 6.18 -10.59 -2.28
CA ASP A 88 6.54 -10.32 -3.67
C ASP A 88 8.05 -10.49 -3.91
N PRO A 89 8.47 -11.07 -5.06
CA PRO A 89 9.87 -11.34 -5.38
C PRO A 89 10.77 -10.11 -5.54
N GLN A 90 10.20 -8.96 -5.92
CA GLN A 90 10.99 -7.78 -6.30
C GLN A 90 11.04 -6.76 -5.17
N GLY A 91 9.92 -6.56 -4.48
CA GLY A 91 9.82 -5.53 -3.45
C GLY A 91 8.40 -5.29 -3.01
N ILE A 92 8.14 -4.12 -2.43
CA ILE A 92 6.83 -3.75 -1.90
C ILE A 92 6.35 -2.44 -2.51
N ARG A 93 5.02 -2.23 -2.54
CA ARG A 93 4.41 -0.98 -3.06
C ARG A 93 4.96 -0.67 -4.46
N ALA A 94 5.44 0.55 -4.69
CA ALA A 94 6.02 0.99 -5.96
C ALA A 94 7.11 0.06 -6.54
N ARG A 95 7.83 -0.69 -5.68
CA ARG A 95 8.88 -1.64 -6.06
C ARG A 95 8.38 -3.09 -6.20
N SER A 96 7.11 -3.36 -5.95
CA SER A 96 6.56 -4.71 -6.11
C SER A 96 6.36 -5.04 -7.59
N SER A 97 6.48 -6.32 -7.94
CA SER A 97 6.23 -6.80 -9.31
C SER A 97 4.82 -6.48 -9.84
N VAL A 98 3.88 -6.12 -8.96
CA VAL A 98 2.52 -5.71 -9.33
C VAL A 98 2.51 -4.46 -10.21
N SER A 99 3.49 -3.55 -10.07
CA SER A 99 3.61 -2.36 -10.93
C SER A 99 3.87 -2.72 -12.40
N ASP A 100 4.51 -3.84 -12.67
CA ASP A 100 4.82 -4.28 -14.05
C ASP A 100 3.72 -5.17 -14.64
N MET A 101 2.70 -5.53 -13.86
CA MET A 101 1.62 -6.40 -14.32
C MET A 101 0.64 -5.66 -15.21
N THR A 102 0.02 -6.36 -16.16
CA THR A 102 -1.08 -5.80 -16.95
C THR A 102 -2.42 -6.05 -16.26
N PHE A 103 -3.08 -4.98 -15.81
CA PHE A 103 -4.48 -5.06 -15.35
C PHE A 103 -5.45 -5.22 -16.55
N ARG A 104 -6.09 -6.39 -16.66
CA ARG A 104 -7.09 -6.70 -17.70
C ARG A 104 -8.49 -6.80 -17.12
N ALA A 105 -9.22 -5.68 -17.11
CA ALA A 105 -10.57 -5.59 -16.54
C ALA A 105 -11.56 -6.62 -17.11
N GLY A 106 -11.41 -7.00 -18.39
CA GLY A 106 -12.26 -8.01 -19.04
C GLY A 106 -12.14 -9.41 -18.44
N GLN A 107 -11.03 -9.72 -17.76
CA GLN A 107 -10.77 -11.02 -17.15
C GLN A 107 -11.23 -11.11 -15.68
N ILE A 108 -11.73 -10.00 -15.12
CA ILE A 108 -12.17 -9.95 -13.73
C ILE A 108 -13.68 -10.18 -13.63
N ASP A 109 -14.04 -11.19 -12.85
CA ASP A 109 -15.41 -11.54 -12.49
C ASP A 109 -16.13 -10.34 -11.84
N THR A 110 -17.15 -9.85 -12.55
CA THR A 110 -17.89 -8.65 -12.15
C THR A 110 -18.61 -8.85 -10.82
N GLU A 111 -19.22 -10.00 -10.58
CA GLU A 111 -20.02 -10.24 -9.39
C GLU A 111 -19.12 -10.37 -8.15
N LYS A 112 -18.05 -11.17 -8.22
CA LYS A 112 -17.05 -11.29 -7.17
C LYS A 112 -16.42 -9.93 -6.85
N SER A 113 -16.10 -9.14 -7.88
CA SER A 113 -15.52 -7.81 -7.68
C SER A 113 -16.47 -6.84 -6.97
N ARG A 114 -17.78 -6.85 -7.32
CA ARG A 114 -18.79 -6.00 -6.69
C ARG A 114 -19.00 -6.39 -5.22
N LYS A 115 -19.11 -7.69 -4.94
CA LYS A 115 -19.23 -8.21 -3.57
C LYS A 115 -18.01 -7.84 -2.73
N PHE A 116 -16.81 -7.98 -3.28
CA PHE A 116 -15.57 -7.59 -2.60
C PHE A 116 -15.52 -6.09 -2.33
N PHE A 117 -15.79 -5.27 -3.35
CA PHE A 117 -15.83 -3.81 -3.23
C PHE A 117 -16.80 -3.35 -2.15
N GLY A 118 -18.04 -3.88 -2.14
CA GLY A 118 -19.03 -3.52 -1.12
C GLY A 118 -18.60 -3.90 0.31
N LYS A 119 -17.94 -5.05 0.49
CA LYS A 119 -17.39 -5.45 1.80
C LYS A 119 -16.25 -4.52 2.24
N LEU A 120 -15.34 -4.20 1.33
CA LEU A 120 -14.20 -3.33 1.63
C LEU A 120 -14.64 -1.89 1.92
N ARG A 121 -15.60 -1.38 1.13
CA ARG A 121 -16.22 -0.07 1.35
C ARG A 121 -16.92 0.02 2.71
N ARG A 122 -17.74 -0.97 3.09
CA ARG A 122 -18.38 -1.00 4.41
C ARG A 122 -17.38 -0.92 5.56
N ARG A 123 -16.28 -1.67 5.44
CA ARG A 123 -15.26 -1.75 6.49
C ARG A 123 -14.44 -0.46 6.63
N LEU A 124 -14.10 0.20 5.53
CA LEU A 124 -13.23 1.37 5.55
C LEU A 124 -14.04 2.66 5.48
N VAL A 125 -14.81 2.83 4.41
CA VAL A 125 -15.58 4.07 4.16
C VAL A 125 -16.74 4.22 5.14
N ASP A 126 -17.63 3.23 5.23
CA ASP A 126 -18.86 3.38 6.03
C ASP A 126 -18.55 3.40 7.54
N ALA A 127 -17.50 2.68 7.97
CA ALA A 127 -17.00 2.72 9.34
C ALA A 127 -16.03 3.89 9.61
N ARG A 128 -15.70 4.71 8.60
CA ARG A 128 -14.76 5.84 8.69
C ARG A 128 -13.37 5.45 9.24
N THR A 129 -12.88 4.27 8.89
CA THR A 129 -11.58 3.75 9.33
C THR A 129 -10.59 3.62 8.18
N SER A 130 -9.34 3.97 8.45
CA SER A 130 -8.23 3.91 7.49
C SER A 130 -7.06 3.12 8.10
N ARG A 131 -5.92 3.10 7.40
CA ARG A 131 -4.66 2.50 7.88
C ARG A 131 -4.20 3.11 9.21
N TYR A 132 -4.33 4.42 9.35
CA TYR A 132 -3.99 5.16 10.57
C TYR A 132 -5.26 5.65 11.25
N ALA A 133 -5.18 5.81 12.58
CA ALA A 133 -6.26 6.38 13.37
C ALA A 133 -6.74 7.70 12.75
N GLN A 134 -8.06 7.86 12.66
CA GLN A 134 -8.69 9.05 12.09
C GLN A 134 -9.52 9.75 13.18
N PRO A 135 -9.63 11.08 13.12
CA PRO A 135 -10.60 11.81 13.93
C PRO A 135 -12.02 11.27 13.72
N GLN A 136 -12.80 11.26 14.80
CA GLN A 136 -14.21 10.84 14.76
C GLN A 136 -15.12 11.98 14.34
N GLU A 137 -14.74 13.22 14.66
CA GLU A 137 -15.47 14.41 14.25
C GLU A 137 -15.66 14.45 12.73
N HIS A 138 -16.88 14.79 12.33
CA HIS A 138 -17.25 14.96 10.94
C HIS A 138 -16.86 16.35 10.46
N ILE A 139 -16.28 16.41 9.27
CA ILE A 139 -15.97 17.68 8.62
C ILE A 139 -16.75 17.82 7.31
N SER A 140 -17.15 19.06 7.01
CA SER A 140 -17.56 19.47 5.68
C SER A 140 -16.43 20.23 5.00
N MET A 141 -16.40 20.20 3.69
CA MET A 141 -15.44 20.95 2.89
C MET A 141 -16.17 21.70 1.78
N PRO A 142 -15.52 22.67 1.14
CA PRO A 142 -16.08 23.29 -0.06
C PRO A 142 -16.46 22.23 -1.08
N GLU A 143 -17.60 22.44 -1.74
CA GLU A 143 -17.96 21.69 -2.93
C GLU A 143 -16.88 21.89 -3.99
N ASP A 144 -16.76 20.94 -4.91
CA ASP A 144 -15.84 21.03 -6.04
C ASP A 144 -14.34 21.06 -5.70
N ALA A 145 -13.95 20.75 -4.45
CA ALA A 145 -12.56 20.81 -4.05
C ALA A 145 -11.67 19.70 -4.67
N VAL A 146 -10.43 20.06 -5.01
CA VAL A 146 -9.34 19.09 -5.21
C VAL A 146 -8.73 18.74 -3.86
N ALA A 147 -8.65 17.46 -3.54
CA ALA A 147 -8.02 16.99 -2.30
C ALA A 147 -6.56 16.59 -2.55
N VAL A 148 -5.63 17.25 -1.86
CA VAL A 148 -4.20 16.97 -1.87
C VAL A 148 -3.82 16.25 -0.57
N PHE A 149 -3.27 15.04 -0.68
CA PHE A 149 -2.80 14.31 0.50
C PHE A 149 -1.28 14.23 0.52
N PHE A 150 -0.70 14.81 1.58
CA PHE A 150 0.71 14.66 1.87
C PHE A 150 1.01 13.27 2.42
N GLN A 151 2.30 12.96 2.44
CA GLN A 151 2.84 11.71 2.95
C GLN A 151 4.13 12.00 3.70
N ASP A 152 4.48 11.14 4.64
CA ASP A 152 5.81 11.18 5.25
C ASP A 152 6.89 10.90 4.18
N GLU A 153 7.84 11.83 4.09
CA GLU A 153 8.98 11.79 3.16
C GLU A 153 10.31 11.55 3.89
N GLU A 154 10.42 11.75 5.21
CA GLU A 154 11.70 11.67 5.92
C GLU A 154 12.36 10.28 5.87
N HIS A 155 11.54 9.23 5.82
CA HIS A 155 12.00 7.83 5.85
C HIS A 155 12.06 7.18 4.47
N ARG A 156 11.97 7.96 3.39
CA ARG A 156 12.00 7.43 2.02
C ARG A 156 13.38 7.60 1.41
N VAL A 157 13.70 6.73 0.47
CA VAL A 157 14.55 7.11 -0.67
C VAL A 157 13.69 8.04 -1.55
N THR A 158 13.53 9.29 -1.09
CA THR A 158 12.52 10.27 -1.53
C THR A 158 12.54 10.52 -3.02
N GLY A 159 13.71 10.54 -3.64
CA GLY A 159 13.87 10.83 -5.07
C GLY A 159 13.50 9.69 -6.02
N GLU A 160 13.59 8.42 -5.61
CA GLU A 160 13.41 7.32 -6.56
C GLU A 160 11.94 6.99 -6.83
N SER A 161 11.06 7.28 -5.87
CA SER A 161 9.62 6.94 -5.97
C SER A 161 8.71 8.14 -6.13
N ALA A 162 9.20 9.37 -5.96
CA ALA A 162 8.46 10.59 -6.24
C ALA A 162 8.92 11.19 -7.58
N TYR A 163 7.97 11.68 -8.38
CA TYR A 163 8.31 12.45 -9.59
C TYR A 163 8.45 13.94 -9.30
N MET A 164 7.82 14.41 -8.23
CA MET A 164 7.98 15.75 -7.66
C MET A 164 7.71 15.70 -6.16
N ASP A 165 8.28 16.63 -5.40
CA ASP A 165 8.03 16.75 -3.97
C ASP A 165 6.61 17.28 -3.66
N ARG A 166 6.22 17.21 -2.38
CA ARG A 166 4.88 17.66 -1.94
C ARG A 166 4.59 19.13 -2.23
N TRP A 167 5.61 19.97 -2.24
CA TRP A 167 5.45 21.42 -2.34
C TRP A 167 5.25 21.83 -3.79
N THR A 168 6.09 21.30 -4.67
CA THR A 168 5.93 21.38 -6.12
C THR A 168 4.56 20.85 -6.53
N MET A 169 4.13 19.71 -5.98
CA MET A 169 2.78 19.16 -6.20
C MET A 169 1.68 20.13 -5.76
N LEU A 170 1.72 20.62 -4.51
CA LEU A 170 0.67 21.52 -3.99
C LEU A 170 0.64 22.85 -4.73
N GLU A 171 1.79 23.48 -4.96
CA GLU A 171 1.90 24.73 -5.70
C GLU A 171 1.40 24.60 -7.13
N THR A 172 1.65 23.46 -7.78
CA THR A 172 1.12 23.20 -9.12
C THR A 172 -0.40 23.08 -9.10
N VAL A 173 -0.98 22.40 -8.10
CA VAL A 173 -2.45 22.32 -7.95
C VAL A 173 -3.03 23.72 -7.74
N LEU A 174 -2.48 24.49 -6.80
CA LEU A 174 -2.96 25.83 -6.47
C LEU A 174 -2.89 26.83 -7.63
N LYS A 175 -1.91 26.69 -8.53
CA LYS A 175 -1.75 27.56 -9.70
C LYS A 175 -2.66 27.20 -10.87
N ASN A 176 -3.18 25.97 -10.93
CA ASN A 176 -3.86 25.42 -12.10
C ASN A 176 -5.24 24.83 -11.77
N TRP A 177 -5.79 25.16 -10.61
CA TRP A 177 -7.14 24.78 -10.22
C TRP A 177 -7.86 26.03 -9.72
N ASP A 178 -8.94 26.41 -10.42
CA ASP A 178 -9.71 27.62 -10.10
C ASP A 178 -10.63 27.47 -8.88
N GLY A 179 -10.87 26.23 -8.43
CA GLY A 179 -11.72 25.94 -7.28
C GLY A 179 -10.95 25.79 -5.96
N SER A 180 -11.65 25.37 -4.91
CA SER A 180 -11.02 25.14 -3.61
C SER A 180 -10.02 23.98 -3.65
N VAL A 181 -8.93 24.14 -2.89
CA VAL A 181 -7.93 23.08 -2.69
C VAL A 181 -7.91 22.73 -1.20
N VAL A 182 -8.17 21.47 -0.90
CA VAL A 182 -8.02 20.96 0.47
C VAL A 182 -6.74 20.17 0.55
N VAL A 183 -5.82 20.60 1.40
CA VAL A 183 -4.62 19.83 1.71
C VAL A 183 -4.75 19.16 3.08
N LYS A 184 -4.42 17.87 3.14
CA LYS A 184 -4.29 17.14 4.39
C LYS A 184 -2.83 16.73 4.63
N PRO A 185 -2.17 17.30 5.67
CA PRO A 185 -0.86 16.86 6.13
C PRO A 185 -0.87 15.39 6.55
N HIS A 186 0.30 14.75 6.54
CA HIS A 186 0.42 13.36 6.98
C HIS A 186 0.44 13.29 8.52
N PRO A 187 -0.34 12.40 9.17
CA PRO A 187 -0.48 12.38 10.63
C PRO A 187 0.78 11.98 11.41
N LYS A 188 1.80 11.46 10.72
CA LYS A 188 3.11 11.13 11.30
C LYS A 188 4.20 12.13 10.95
N ASP A 189 3.87 13.13 10.16
CA ASP A 189 4.79 14.21 9.87
C ASP A 189 4.72 15.21 11.02
N SER A 190 5.76 15.23 11.83
CA SER A 190 5.86 16.08 13.03
C SER A 190 6.70 17.32 12.79
N ASP A 191 7.15 17.57 11.56
CA ASP A 191 7.95 18.75 11.22
C ASP A 191 7.09 20.03 11.34
N PRO A 192 7.36 20.92 12.31
CA PRO A 192 6.62 22.16 12.49
C PRO A 192 6.68 23.05 11.24
N MET A 193 7.76 22.95 10.45
CA MET A 193 7.94 23.76 9.25
C MET A 193 6.89 23.46 8.18
N VAL A 194 6.29 22.26 8.19
CA VAL A 194 5.18 21.91 7.28
C VAL A 194 3.95 22.74 7.60
N GLY A 195 3.64 22.92 8.89
CA GLY A 195 2.54 23.76 9.36
C GLY A 195 2.77 25.23 8.98
N ASP A 196 3.93 25.76 9.35
CA ASP A 196 4.31 27.16 9.08
C ASP A 196 4.24 27.49 7.57
N ARG A 197 4.73 26.58 6.72
CA ARG A 197 4.67 26.78 5.26
C ARG A 197 3.24 26.74 4.73
N LEU A 198 2.39 25.85 5.24
CA LEU A 198 0.98 25.81 4.85
C LEU A 198 0.24 27.09 5.28
N GLU A 199 0.47 27.58 6.48
CA GLU A 199 -0.09 28.86 6.95
C GLU A 199 0.36 30.04 6.08
N ALA A 200 1.64 30.07 5.70
CA ALA A 200 2.15 31.08 4.77
C ALA A 200 1.47 30.98 3.39
N MET A 201 1.24 29.76 2.88
CA MET A 201 0.54 29.56 1.61
C MET A 201 -0.93 29.97 1.69
N GLN A 202 -1.64 29.74 2.80
CA GLN A 202 -3.03 30.18 2.96
C GLN A 202 -3.20 31.71 2.91
N LYS A 203 -2.16 32.48 3.29
CA LYS A 203 -2.16 33.95 3.14
C LYS A 203 -2.07 34.40 1.69
N VAL A 204 -1.55 33.54 0.79
CA VAL A 204 -1.39 33.82 -0.64
C VAL A 204 -2.53 33.22 -1.46
N TYR A 205 -3.03 32.05 -1.07
CA TYR A 205 -4.10 31.31 -1.74
C TYR A 205 -5.31 31.21 -0.81
N PRO A 206 -6.29 32.12 -0.90
CA PRO A 206 -7.45 32.14 0.01
C PRO A 206 -8.34 30.88 -0.11
N ASP A 207 -8.32 30.22 -1.26
CA ASP A 207 -9.04 28.96 -1.53
C ASP A 207 -8.28 27.70 -1.09
N LEU A 208 -7.14 27.86 -0.41
CA LEU A 208 -6.42 26.77 0.24
C LEU A 208 -6.97 26.51 1.65
N HIS A 209 -7.46 25.30 1.86
CA HIS A 209 -7.96 24.81 3.14
C HIS A 209 -7.05 23.70 3.67
N VAL A 210 -6.43 23.92 4.83
CA VAL A 210 -5.70 22.87 5.54
C VAL A 210 -6.68 22.08 6.40
N SER A 211 -6.72 20.76 6.26
CA SER A 211 -7.62 19.89 7.01
C SER A 211 -6.89 18.71 7.65
N THR A 212 -7.13 18.50 8.94
CA THR A 212 -6.69 17.30 9.68
C THR A 212 -7.81 16.28 9.87
N GLY A 213 -9.03 16.58 9.41
CA GLY A 213 -10.23 15.75 9.63
C GLY A 213 -10.20 14.43 8.86
N ASN A 214 -11.18 13.55 9.12
CA ASN A 214 -11.18 12.17 8.61
C ASN A 214 -11.05 12.12 7.08
N ILE A 215 -10.13 11.29 6.55
CA ILE A 215 -9.94 11.20 5.09
C ILE A 215 -11.22 10.83 4.34
N HIS A 216 -12.14 10.06 4.95
CA HIS A 216 -13.35 9.63 4.24
C HIS A 216 -14.38 10.74 4.08
N ASP A 217 -14.35 11.79 4.93
CA ASP A 217 -15.15 13.01 4.71
C ASP A 217 -14.60 13.79 3.53
N ILE A 218 -13.28 13.97 3.51
CA ILE A 218 -12.56 14.64 2.43
C ILE A 218 -12.84 13.96 1.09
N LEU A 219 -12.66 12.63 1.06
CA LEU A 219 -12.85 11.81 -0.13
C LEU A 219 -14.30 11.73 -0.60
N ALA A 220 -15.29 11.86 0.29
CA ALA A 220 -16.69 11.86 -0.12
C ALA A 220 -17.03 13.12 -0.95
N GLN A 221 -16.45 14.26 -0.58
CA GLN A 221 -16.80 15.58 -1.13
C GLN A 221 -15.89 16.04 -2.28
N CYS A 222 -14.61 15.65 -2.31
CA CYS A 222 -13.68 16.12 -3.35
C CYS A 222 -14.07 15.68 -4.77
N GLN A 223 -13.68 16.44 -5.80
CA GLN A 223 -13.82 16.01 -7.19
C GLN A 223 -12.75 15.00 -7.60
N ARG A 224 -11.51 15.27 -7.20
CA ARG A 224 -10.35 14.44 -7.49
C ARG A 224 -9.32 14.51 -6.38
N VAL A 225 -8.47 13.49 -6.38
CA VAL A 225 -7.39 13.33 -5.42
C VAL A 225 -6.06 13.50 -6.13
N VAL A 226 -5.17 14.31 -5.54
CA VAL A 226 -3.77 14.43 -5.96
C VAL A 226 -2.90 13.98 -4.80
N THR A 227 -1.98 13.06 -5.07
CA THR A 227 -1.01 12.59 -4.08
C THR A 227 0.20 12.03 -4.80
N ILE A 228 1.36 11.99 -4.16
CA ILE A 228 2.54 11.38 -4.75
C ILE A 228 2.30 9.87 -4.93
N ASN A 229 2.16 9.12 -3.83
CA ASN A 229 1.82 7.68 -3.86
C ASN A 229 1.22 7.20 -2.52
N SER A 230 0.48 8.07 -1.84
CA SER A 230 -0.14 7.78 -0.55
C SER A 230 -1.16 6.64 -0.65
N ALA A 231 -1.29 5.88 0.44
CA ALA A 231 -2.34 4.85 0.60
C ALA A 231 -3.75 5.42 0.43
N VAL A 232 -3.93 6.71 0.69
CA VAL A 232 -5.21 7.40 0.49
C VAL A 232 -5.68 7.33 -0.97
N GLY A 233 -4.77 7.21 -1.95
CA GLY A 233 -5.15 7.00 -3.36
C GLY A 233 -5.93 5.70 -3.59
N ILE A 234 -5.59 4.62 -2.88
CA ILE A 234 -6.37 3.38 -2.91
C ILE A 234 -7.75 3.59 -2.28
N GLU A 235 -7.82 4.34 -1.17
CA GLU A 235 -9.07 4.59 -0.45
C GLU A 235 -9.99 5.53 -1.25
N ALA A 236 -9.43 6.42 -2.06
CA ALA A 236 -10.15 7.24 -3.02
C ALA A 236 -10.91 6.39 -4.06
N TYR A 237 -10.32 5.26 -4.49
CA TYR A 237 -11.02 4.33 -5.39
C TYR A 237 -12.27 3.70 -4.77
N LEU A 238 -12.34 3.56 -3.43
CA LEU A 238 -13.56 3.11 -2.74
C LEU A 238 -14.66 4.18 -2.76
N HIS A 239 -14.27 5.45 -2.83
CA HIS A 239 -15.15 6.58 -3.10
C HIS A 239 -15.40 6.83 -4.59
N ARG A 240 -14.79 6.01 -5.46
CA ARG A 240 -14.83 6.15 -6.92
C ARG A 240 -14.29 7.49 -7.41
N LYS A 241 -13.36 8.09 -6.65
CA LYS A 241 -12.73 9.34 -7.03
C LYS A 241 -11.53 9.09 -7.94
N PRO A 242 -11.35 9.89 -9.00
CA PRO A 242 -10.14 9.86 -9.80
C PRO A 242 -8.93 10.27 -8.96
N VAL A 243 -7.80 9.64 -9.22
CA VAL A 243 -6.54 9.89 -8.53
C VAL A 243 -5.50 10.29 -9.56
N ILE A 244 -4.81 11.40 -9.31
CA ILE A 244 -3.59 11.79 -10.01
C ILE A 244 -2.41 11.46 -9.09
N LEU A 245 -1.53 10.59 -9.56
CA LEU A 245 -0.31 10.20 -8.87
C LEU A 245 0.87 11.05 -9.34
N CYS A 246 1.58 11.65 -8.38
CA CYS A 246 2.81 12.41 -8.62
C CYS A 246 4.07 11.60 -8.23
N GLY A 247 3.93 10.29 -8.15
CA GLY A 247 4.98 9.34 -7.83
C GLY A 247 4.66 7.94 -8.34
N GLN A 248 5.64 7.05 -8.24
CA GLN A 248 5.50 5.64 -8.58
C GLN A 248 4.59 4.96 -7.56
N ALA A 249 3.67 4.14 -8.05
CA ALA A 249 2.84 3.26 -7.22
C ALA A 249 2.51 2.00 -8.02
N ASP A 250 2.45 0.85 -7.35
CA ASP A 250 1.91 -0.38 -7.94
C ASP A 250 0.38 -0.33 -8.13
N PHE A 251 -0.27 0.70 -7.62
CA PHE A 251 -1.70 0.92 -7.81
C PHE A 251 -2.09 1.91 -8.92
N HIS A 252 -1.14 2.27 -9.78
CA HIS A 252 -1.29 3.30 -10.80
C HIS A 252 -2.23 2.91 -11.97
N HIS A 253 -2.55 1.63 -12.16
CA HIS A 253 -3.28 1.14 -13.35
C HIS A 253 -4.66 1.78 -13.60
N VAL A 254 -5.28 2.36 -12.56
CA VAL A 254 -6.54 3.12 -12.68
C VAL A 254 -6.42 4.55 -12.16
N ALA A 255 -5.18 5.04 -12.03
CA ALA A 255 -4.84 6.44 -11.79
C ALA A 255 -4.46 7.12 -13.10
N ASP A 256 -4.48 8.45 -13.09
CA ASP A 256 -3.65 9.23 -13.99
C ASP A 256 -2.29 9.48 -13.31
N VAL A 257 -1.21 9.61 -14.09
CA VAL A 257 0.15 9.77 -13.55
C VAL A 257 0.77 11.05 -14.10
N ALA A 258 1.14 11.95 -13.20
CA ALA A 258 1.86 13.18 -13.50
C ALA A 258 3.34 13.02 -13.11
N LYS A 259 4.21 12.96 -14.12
CA LYS A 259 5.66 12.91 -13.89
C LYS A 259 6.31 14.29 -13.80
N THR A 260 5.59 15.34 -14.20
CA THR A 260 6.07 16.72 -14.19
C THR A 260 4.93 17.67 -13.80
N PRO A 261 5.24 18.89 -13.32
CA PRO A 261 4.24 19.92 -13.01
C PRO A 261 3.32 20.24 -14.21
N GLU A 262 3.88 20.31 -15.42
CA GLU A 262 3.12 20.61 -16.63
C GLU A 262 2.10 19.50 -16.92
N LYS A 263 2.50 18.24 -16.71
CA LYS A 263 1.57 17.11 -16.87
C LYS A 263 0.50 17.12 -15.79
N LEU A 264 0.83 17.51 -14.55
CA LEU A 264 -0.15 17.66 -13.48
C LEU A 264 -1.18 18.74 -13.82
N ALA A 265 -0.75 19.92 -14.28
CA ALA A 265 -1.63 21.00 -14.74
C ALA A 265 -2.60 20.50 -15.82
N ILE A 266 -2.09 19.84 -16.86
CA ILE A 266 -2.92 19.26 -17.93
C ILE A 266 -3.95 18.25 -17.38
N LEU A 267 -3.58 17.43 -16.39
CA LEU A 267 -4.50 16.45 -15.81
C LEU A 267 -5.55 17.07 -14.89
N LEU A 268 -5.27 18.23 -14.29
CA LEU A 268 -6.23 18.99 -13.49
C LEU A 268 -7.36 19.59 -14.33
N GLU A 269 -7.09 19.96 -15.58
CA GLU A 269 -8.11 20.47 -16.50
C GLU A 269 -8.93 19.36 -17.17
N GLN A 270 -8.42 18.13 -17.18
CA GLN A 270 -9.07 17.02 -17.87
C GLN A 270 -10.26 16.47 -17.10
N GLU A 271 -11.37 16.30 -17.82
CA GLU A 271 -12.53 15.56 -17.34
C GLU A 271 -12.15 14.13 -16.92
N PRO A 272 -12.48 13.72 -15.69
CA PRO A 272 -12.20 12.38 -15.20
C PRO A 272 -12.83 11.29 -16.06
N ARG A 273 -12.00 10.37 -16.57
CA ARG A 273 -12.51 9.19 -17.27
C ARG A 273 -13.07 8.18 -16.28
N GLY A 274 -14.20 7.57 -16.63
CA GLY A 274 -14.77 6.46 -15.85
C GLY A 274 -13.77 5.30 -15.69
N ARG A 275 -13.61 4.80 -14.46
CA ARG A 275 -12.73 3.66 -14.13
C ARG A 275 -13.52 2.49 -13.55
N VAL A 276 -12.95 1.29 -13.66
CA VAL A 276 -13.52 0.04 -13.15
C VAL A 276 -13.03 -0.32 -11.74
N TYR A 277 -13.19 0.60 -10.79
CA TYR A 277 -12.61 0.49 -9.44
C TYR A 277 -12.88 -0.83 -8.72
N ALA A 278 -14.10 -1.37 -8.79
CA ALA A 278 -14.43 -2.65 -8.14
C ALA A 278 -13.60 -3.82 -8.67
N LYS A 279 -13.45 -3.91 -10.00
CA LYS A 279 -12.63 -4.93 -10.66
C LYS A 279 -11.16 -4.74 -10.34
N TYR A 280 -10.72 -3.50 -10.33
CA TYR A 280 -9.33 -3.16 -10.02
C TYR A 280 -8.94 -3.55 -8.60
N LEU A 281 -9.72 -3.10 -7.60
CA LEU A 281 -9.46 -3.42 -6.20
C LEU A 281 -9.57 -4.92 -5.92
N TYR A 282 -10.46 -5.64 -6.60
CA TYR A 282 -10.50 -7.10 -6.53
C TYR A 282 -9.22 -7.71 -7.11
N TRP A 283 -8.81 -7.32 -8.32
CA TRP A 283 -7.57 -7.82 -8.92
C TRP A 283 -6.37 -7.57 -8.01
N TYR A 284 -6.19 -6.34 -7.57
CA TYR A 284 -5.07 -5.93 -6.73
C TYR A 284 -5.05 -6.72 -5.40
N PHE A 285 -6.11 -6.61 -4.59
CA PHE A 285 -6.11 -7.19 -3.24
C PHE A 285 -6.37 -8.68 -3.17
N ARG A 286 -7.18 -9.25 -4.06
CA ARG A 286 -7.57 -10.65 -3.97
C ARG A 286 -6.72 -11.58 -4.81
N LEU A 287 -6.10 -11.06 -5.87
CA LEU A 287 -5.27 -11.87 -6.77
C LEU A 287 -3.78 -11.61 -6.54
N GLN A 288 -3.37 -10.35 -6.29
CA GLN A 288 -1.96 -10.01 -6.13
C GLN A 288 -1.46 -9.98 -4.67
N CYS A 289 -2.33 -9.64 -3.72
CA CYS A 289 -1.99 -9.64 -2.29
C CYS A 289 -2.37 -10.95 -1.56
N LEU A 290 -1.81 -11.15 -0.38
CA LEU A 290 -2.30 -12.07 0.64
C LEU A 290 -3.39 -11.39 1.49
N ASP A 291 -4.32 -12.17 2.02
CA ASP A 291 -5.43 -11.72 2.87
C ASP A 291 -5.29 -12.31 4.28
N ALA A 292 -4.78 -11.52 5.23
CA ALA A 292 -4.51 -11.98 6.59
C ALA A 292 -5.78 -12.23 7.43
N SER A 293 -6.99 -11.94 6.89
CA SER A 293 -8.24 -12.36 7.54
C SER A 293 -8.54 -13.84 7.35
N ARG A 294 -7.85 -14.53 6.44
CA ARG A 294 -8.02 -15.96 6.19
C ARG A 294 -7.45 -16.80 7.33
N ARG A 295 -7.86 -18.07 7.38
CA ARG A 295 -7.29 -19.06 8.32
C ARG A 295 -5.79 -19.23 8.07
N GLU A 296 -5.07 -19.57 9.13
CA GLU A 296 -3.63 -19.73 9.23
C GLU A 296 -3.09 -20.66 8.12
N LYS A 297 -3.60 -21.91 8.02
CA LYS A 297 -3.26 -22.83 6.92
C LYS A 297 -3.47 -22.26 5.51
N VAL A 298 -4.47 -21.41 5.30
CA VAL A 298 -4.77 -20.85 3.96
C VAL A 298 -3.69 -19.86 3.56
N ILE A 299 -3.27 -19.01 4.51
CA ILE A 299 -2.17 -18.06 4.28
C ILE A 299 -0.87 -18.83 4.02
N ALA A 300 -0.52 -19.79 4.88
CA ALA A 300 0.68 -20.59 4.72
C ALA A 300 0.73 -21.33 3.38
N ARG A 301 -0.38 -21.98 2.94
CA ARG A 301 -0.47 -22.61 1.62
C ARG A 301 -0.38 -21.62 0.46
N GLN A 302 -0.85 -20.39 0.61
CA GLN A 302 -0.62 -19.35 -0.39
C GLN A 302 0.86 -18.98 -0.49
N VAL A 303 1.55 -18.84 0.64
CA VAL A 303 3.00 -18.59 0.67
C VAL A 303 3.76 -19.75 0.01
N VAL A 304 3.45 -20.99 0.34
CA VAL A 304 4.06 -22.17 -0.30
C VAL A 304 3.85 -22.19 -1.81
N ARG A 305 2.66 -21.85 -2.30
CA ARG A 305 2.41 -21.75 -3.74
C ARG A 305 3.24 -20.65 -4.41
N ARG A 306 3.43 -19.50 -3.77
CA ARG A 306 4.30 -18.44 -4.30
C ARG A 306 5.76 -18.90 -4.33
N MET A 307 6.24 -19.59 -3.29
CA MET A 307 7.61 -20.14 -3.26
C MET A 307 7.82 -21.15 -4.41
N ALA A 308 6.85 -22.05 -4.62
CA ALA A 308 6.89 -23.01 -5.72
C ALA A 308 6.88 -22.33 -7.10
N ALA A 309 6.13 -21.23 -7.25
CA ALA A 309 6.15 -20.43 -8.48
C ALA A 309 7.51 -19.76 -8.75
N GLN A 310 8.33 -19.54 -7.71
CA GLN A 310 9.74 -19.12 -7.83
C GLN A 310 10.72 -20.31 -7.98
N GLY A 311 10.22 -21.53 -8.11
CA GLY A 311 11.04 -22.73 -8.23
C GLY A 311 11.53 -23.30 -6.89
N TYR A 312 11.05 -22.79 -5.75
CA TYR A 312 11.40 -23.31 -4.43
C TYR A 312 10.34 -24.26 -3.87
N ASP A 313 10.66 -25.56 -3.83
CA ASP A 313 9.82 -26.57 -3.19
C ASP A 313 10.20 -26.78 -1.72
N VAL A 314 9.52 -26.09 -0.82
CA VAL A 314 9.76 -26.20 0.64
C VAL A 314 9.43 -27.60 1.20
N LYS A 315 8.66 -28.42 0.47
CA LYS A 315 8.24 -29.76 0.90
C LYS A 315 9.05 -30.90 0.30
N GLY A 316 9.96 -30.61 -0.63
CA GLY A 316 10.85 -31.60 -1.24
C GLY A 316 10.11 -32.75 -1.91
N GLY A 317 9.02 -32.46 -2.64
CA GLY A 317 8.23 -33.43 -3.41
C GLY A 317 7.00 -33.98 -2.69
N LYS A 318 6.79 -33.67 -1.40
CA LYS A 318 5.57 -34.08 -0.69
C LYS A 318 4.40 -33.17 -1.11
N LYS A 319 3.40 -33.74 -1.80
CA LYS A 319 2.20 -33.01 -2.23
C LYS A 319 1.49 -32.36 -1.03
N LEU A 320 1.13 -31.08 -1.17
CA LEU A 320 0.11 -30.47 -0.32
C LEU A 320 -1.22 -31.17 -0.59
N ALA A 321 -1.92 -31.62 0.45
CA ALA A 321 -3.29 -32.09 0.31
C ALA A 321 -4.13 -30.97 -0.34
N ALA A 322 -4.86 -31.32 -1.40
CA ALA A 322 -5.77 -30.38 -2.05
C ALA A 322 -6.92 -30.02 -1.09
N GLU A 323 -7.28 -28.74 -1.04
CA GLU A 323 -8.55 -28.25 -0.48
C GLU A 323 -9.27 -27.45 -1.56
#